data_AF-A0A1V5LF25-F1
#
_entry.id   AF-A0A1V5LF25-F1
#
_cell.length_a   1.000
_cell.length_b   1.000
_cell.length_c   1.000
_cell.angle_alpha   90.00
_cell.angle_beta   90.00
_cell.angle_gamma   90.00
#
_symmetry.space_group_name_H-M   'P 1'
#
loop_
_entity.id
_entity.type
_entity.pdbx_description
1 polymer ?
#
loop_
_entity_poly.entity_id
_entity_poly.type
_entity_poly.pdbx_seq_one_letter_code
_entity_poly.pdbx_strand_id
1 'polypeptide(L)'
;MENDNYLLELERIRQYKVDFAYSVYALFNAYKRHRNKERKRIRLNVILNLISIGCSIATISLLMIFLSSSIGQHATLYIATILSFLSIMIGFYLLFNKNDEHSLKYLRRAEKINILFKQTKNIEAFINAGILSDEDITKNIQKLQADFENITIEELLPIETIDYQIAKKQLQEGEKSYNDNEIYNL
;
A
#
# COMPACT_ATOMS: atom_id res chain seq x y z
N MET A 1 43.66 -3.53 -18.62
CA MET A 1 43.05 -2.20 -18.49
C MET A 1 41.63 -2.15 -19.03
N GLU A 2 41.35 -2.50 -20.31
CA GLU A 2 39.96 -2.61 -20.82
C GLU A 2 39.11 -3.65 -20.06
N ASN A 3 39.68 -4.83 -19.79
CA ASN A 3 38.95 -5.93 -19.15
C ASN A 3 38.61 -5.69 -17.66
N ASP A 4 39.35 -4.82 -16.98
CA ASP A 4 39.16 -4.54 -15.55
C ASP A 4 38.00 -3.58 -15.31
N ASN A 5 37.80 -2.61 -16.21
CA ASN A 5 36.73 -1.62 -16.13
C ASN A 5 35.36 -2.27 -16.43
N TYR A 6 35.33 -3.16 -17.43
CA TYR A 6 34.16 -3.95 -17.78
C TYR A 6 33.64 -4.83 -16.63
N LEU A 7 34.56 -5.50 -15.91
CA LEU A 7 34.20 -6.33 -14.74
C LEU A 7 33.62 -5.48 -13.60
N LEU A 8 34.18 -4.29 -13.37
CA LEU A 8 33.70 -3.35 -12.35
C LEU A 8 32.27 -2.86 -12.66
N GLU A 9 32.00 -2.52 -13.92
CA GLU A 9 30.69 -2.06 -14.36
C GLU A 9 29.62 -3.17 -14.28
N LEU A 10 29.98 -4.39 -14.64
CA LEU A 10 29.11 -5.56 -14.48
C LEU A 10 28.76 -5.80 -12.99
N GLU A 11 29.76 -5.68 -12.10
CA GLU A 11 29.54 -5.80 -10.67
C GLU A 11 28.59 -4.71 -10.14
N ARG A 12 28.73 -3.48 -10.64
CA ARG A 12 27.84 -2.37 -10.30
C ARG A 12 26.40 -2.61 -10.75
N ILE A 13 26.18 -3.13 -11.96
CA ILE A 13 24.84 -3.54 -12.43
C ILE A 13 24.25 -4.63 -11.54
N ARG A 14 25.07 -5.60 -11.11
CA ARG A 14 24.64 -6.66 -10.18
C ARG A 14 24.24 -6.11 -8.82
N GLN A 15 24.97 -5.13 -8.30
CA GLN A 15 24.61 -4.43 -7.05
C GLN A 15 23.25 -3.73 -7.20
N TYR A 16 23.05 -2.93 -8.26
CA TYR A 16 21.75 -2.28 -8.51
C TYR A 16 20.60 -3.29 -8.64
N LYS A 17 20.83 -4.41 -9.32
CA LYS A 17 19.84 -5.49 -9.42
C LYS A 17 19.39 -5.98 -8.04
N VAL A 18 20.34 -6.20 -7.13
CA VAL A 18 20.06 -6.63 -5.76
C VAL A 18 19.33 -5.53 -4.98
N ASP A 19 19.81 -4.29 -5.04
CA ASP A 19 19.22 -3.16 -4.32
C ASP A 19 17.79 -2.86 -4.77
N PHE A 20 17.54 -2.91 -6.08
CA PHE A 20 16.19 -2.75 -6.63
C PHE A 20 15.29 -3.91 -6.23
N ALA A 21 15.79 -5.16 -6.23
CA ALA A 21 15.00 -6.28 -5.73
C ALA A 21 14.58 -6.06 -4.28
N TYR A 22 15.52 -5.74 -3.38
CA TYR A 22 15.21 -5.45 -1.98
C TYR A 22 14.17 -4.33 -1.84
N SER A 23 14.35 -3.24 -2.59
CA SER A 23 13.45 -2.08 -2.55
C SER A 23 12.04 -2.43 -3.02
N VAL A 24 11.91 -3.19 -4.11
CA VAL A 24 10.62 -3.65 -4.66
C VAL A 24 9.88 -4.51 -3.63
N TYR A 25 10.54 -5.53 -3.08
CA TYR A 25 9.92 -6.40 -2.09
C TYR A 25 9.52 -5.64 -0.82
N ALA A 26 10.37 -4.72 -0.34
CA ALA A 26 10.05 -3.90 0.83
C ALA A 26 8.84 -2.99 0.57
N LEU A 27 8.74 -2.36 -0.60
CA LEU A 27 7.60 -1.52 -0.96
C LEU A 27 6.30 -2.34 -1.12
N PHE A 28 6.36 -3.55 -1.69
CA PHE A 28 5.20 -4.44 -1.76
C PHE A 28 4.75 -4.90 -0.37
N ASN A 29 5.67 -5.15 0.55
CA ASN A 29 5.34 -5.49 1.94
C ASN A 29 4.68 -4.29 2.65
N ALA A 30 5.23 -3.09 2.47
CA ALA A 30 4.63 -1.85 2.98
C ALA A 30 3.22 -1.64 2.40
N TYR A 31 3.04 -1.83 1.08
CA TYR A 31 1.72 -1.84 0.43
C TYR A 31 0.76 -2.80 1.12
N LYS A 32 1.15 -4.05 1.34
CA LYS A 32 0.30 -5.09 1.96
C LYS A 32 -0.10 -4.70 3.38
N ARG A 33 0.83 -4.15 4.17
CA ARG A 33 0.56 -3.63 5.52
C ARG A 33 -0.46 -2.49 5.48
N HIS A 34 -0.25 -1.49 4.63
CA HIS A 34 -1.15 -0.34 4.52
C HIS A 34 -2.53 -0.75 3.99
N ARG A 35 -2.60 -1.60 2.96
CA ARG A 35 -3.86 -2.14 2.41
C ARG A 35 -4.64 -2.92 3.48
N ASN A 36 -3.98 -3.68 4.34
CA ASN A 36 -4.64 -4.38 5.43
C ASN A 36 -5.20 -3.42 6.49
N LYS A 37 -4.46 -2.35 6.85
CA LYS A 37 -4.94 -1.30 7.76
C LYS A 37 -6.16 -0.57 7.16
N GLU A 38 -6.09 -0.22 5.88
CA GLU A 38 -7.18 0.42 5.13
C GLU A 38 -8.41 -0.48 5.06
N ARG A 39 -8.27 -1.76 4.67
CA ARG A 39 -9.38 -2.74 4.65
C ARG A 39 -10.05 -2.88 6.00
N LYS A 40 -9.29 -2.94 7.10
CA LYS A 40 -9.85 -2.99 8.47
C LYS A 40 -10.64 -1.71 8.79
N ARG A 41 -10.10 -0.55 8.45
CA ARG A 41 -10.76 0.75 8.65
C ARG A 41 -12.05 0.86 7.82
N ILE A 42 -12.03 0.47 6.55
CA ILE A 42 -13.21 0.45 5.67
C ILE A 42 -14.29 -0.44 6.27
N ARG A 43 -13.94 -1.66 6.72
CA ARG A 43 -14.90 -2.56 7.39
C ARG A 43 -15.49 -1.94 8.65
N LEU A 44 -14.66 -1.30 9.49
CA LEU A 44 -15.12 -0.60 10.68
C LEU A 44 -16.09 0.52 10.32
N ASN A 45 -15.77 1.34 9.32
CA ASN A 45 -16.62 2.44 8.88
C ASN A 45 -17.98 1.93 8.37
N VAL A 46 -18.00 0.82 7.62
CA VAL A 46 -19.25 0.17 7.17
C VAL A 46 -20.09 -0.29 8.36
N ILE A 47 -19.48 -0.96 9.35
CA ILE A 47 -20.19 -1.42 10.55
C ILE A 47 -20.75 -0.23 11.35
N LEU A 48 -19.95 0.80 11.57
CA LEU A 48 -20.38 2.01 12.27
C LEU A 48 -21.53 2.72 11.54
N ASN A 49 -21.45 2.80 10.21
CA ASN A 49 -22.52 3.40 9.40
C ASN A 49 -23.82 2.59 9.52
N LEU A 50 -23.75 1.25 9.48
CA LEU A 50 -24.92 0.39 9.71
C LEU A 50 -25.53 0.60 11.10
N ILE A 51 -24.71 0.73 12.15
CA ILE A 51 -25.17 1.03 13.51
C ILE A 51 -25.85 2.40 13.56
N SER A 52 -25.28 3.43 12.94
CA SER A 52 -25.86 4.78 12.90
C SER A 52 -27.21 4.79 12.19
N ILE A 53 -27.34 4.09 11.05
CA ILE A 53 -28.62 3.92 10.35
C ILE A 53 -29.63 3.21 11.26
N GLY A 54 -29.24 2.11 11.92
CA GLY A 54 -30.09 1.38 12.84
C GLY A 54 -30.57 2.24 14.02
N CYS A 55 -29.69 3.03 14.62
CA CYS A 55 -30.03 3.99 15.67
C CYS A 55 -31.02 5.05 15.18
N SER A 56 -30.82 5.54 13.95
CA SER A 56 -31.68 6.55 13.34
C SER A 56 -33.10 6.00 13.10
N ILE A 57 -33.22 4.79 12.57
CA ILE A 57 -34.52 4.11 12.37
C ILE A 57 -35.22 3.91 13.72
N ALA A 58 -34.50 3.35 14.72
CA ALA A 58 -35.06 3.13 16.06
C ALA A 58 -35.53 4.43 16.72
N THR A 59 -34.76 5.52 16.57
CA THR A 59 -35.12 6.84 17.09
C THR A 59 -36.42 7.34 16.46
N ILE A 60 -36.56 7.24 15.13
CA ILE A 60 -37.78 7.64 14.41
C ILE A 60 -38.97 6.79 14.86
N SER A 61 -38.80 5.47 14.99
CA SER A 61 -39.86 4.58 15.46
C SER A 61 -40.30 4.90 16.88
N LEU A 62 -39.37 5.17 17.79
CA LEU A 62 -39.69 5.57 19.17
C LEU A 62 -40.40 6.92 19.25
N LEU A 63 -40.00 7.88 18.41
CA LEU A 63 -40.70 9.17 18.29
C LEU A 63 -42.14 9.00 17.81
N MET A 64 -42.39 8.10 16.84
CA MET A 64 -43.75 7.81 16.39
C MET A 64 -44.61 7.18 17.49
N ILE A 65 -44.05 6.25 18.28
CA ILE A 65 -44.75 5.65 19.44
C ILE A 65 -45.05 6.70 20.51
N PHE A 66 -44.10 7.60 20.77
CA PHE A 66 -44.28 8.72 21.69
C PHE A 66 -45.43 9.63 21.26
N LEU A 67 -45.54 9.92 19.96
CA LEU A 67 -46.62 10.74 19.42
C LEU A 67 -47.98 10.03 19.40
N SER A 68 -48.01 8.70 19.22
CA SER A 68 -49.25 7.94 19.09
C SER A 68 -49.83 7.40 20.39
N SER A 69 -49.08 7.38 21.50
CA SER A 69 -49.49 6.69 22.73
C SER A 69 -49.32 7.54 24.00
N SER A 70 -50.20 7.29 24.99
CA SER A 70 -50.14 7.90 26.34
C SER A 70 -49.19 7.16 27.30
N ILE A 71 -48.52 6.08 26.86
CA ILE A 71 -47.80 5.15 27.74
C ILE A 71 -46.31 5.48 27.74
N GLY A 72 -45.73 5.66 28.92
CA GLY A 72 -44.26 5.67 29.11
C GLY A 72 -43.50 6.81 28.43
N GLN A 73 -44.16 7.94 28.16
CA GLN A 73 -43.67 9.07 27.36
C GLN A 73 -42.25 9.55 27.71
N HIS A 74 -41.91 9.60 28.99
CA HIS A 74 -40.58 10.03 29.41
C HIS A 74 -39.49 9.00 29.05
N ALA A 75 -39.73 7.71 29.29
CA ALA A 75 -38.76 6.66 29.00
C ALA A 75 -38.47 6.53 27.50
N THR A 76 -39.49 6.61 26.65
CA THR A 76 -39.33 6.58 25.20
C THR A 76 -38.53 7.76 24.68
N LEU A 77 -38.75 8.97 25.25
CA LEU A 77 -38.02 10.18 24.89
C LEU A 77 -36.53 10.11 25.30
N TYR A 78 -36.24 9.58 26.49
CA TYR A 78 -34.86 9.39 26.95
C TYR A 78 -34.10 8.41 26.03
N ILE A 79 -34.70 7.26 25.69
CA ILE A 79 -34.07 6.27 24.82
C ILE A 79 -33.83 6.86 23.42
N ALA A 80 -34.81 7.55 22.84
CA ALA A 80 -34.69 8.20 21.54
C ALA A 80 -33.57 9.25 21.53
N THR A 81 -33.44 10.03 22.61
CA THR A 81 -32.39 11.05 22.74
C THR A 81 -30.99 10.44 22.77
N ILE A 82 -30.80 9.35 23.53
CA ILE A 82 -29.52 8.63 23.60
C ILE A 82 -29.14 8.04 22.23
N LEU A 83 -30.10 7.39 21.54
CA LEU A 83 -29.87 6.81 20.20
C LEU A 83 -29.53 7.89 19.17
N SER A 84 -30.23 9.03 19.20
CA SER A 84 -29.96 10.17 18.32
C SER A 84 -28.56 10.73 18.57
N PHE A 85 -28.19 10.93 19.84
CA PHE A 85 -26.86 11.40 20.22
C PHE A 85 -25.76 10.44 19.74
N LEU A 86 -25.95 9.12 19.92
CA LEU A 86 -25.00 8.11 19.45
C LEU A 86 -24.83 8.15 17.93
N SER A 87 -25.93 8.28 17.18
CA SER A 87 -25.89 8.40 15.73
C SER A 87 -25.11 9.64 15.28
N ILE A 88 -25.33 10.79 15.93
CA ILE A 88 -24.60 12.03 15.64
C ILE A 88 -23.10 11.86 15.91
N MET A 89 -22.72 11.26 17.04
CA MET A 89 -21.31 11.01 17.36
C MET A 89 -20.62 10.10 16.33
N ILE A 90 -21.32 9.04 15.89
CA ILE A 90 -20.81 8.16 14.83
C ILE A 90 -20.67 8.93 13.51
N GLY A 91 -21.65 9.76 13.16
CA GLY A 91 -21.61 10.61 11.97
C GLY A 91 -20.41 11.56 11.97
N PHE A 92 -20.14 12.23 13.10
CA PHE A 92 -18.96 13.07 13.26
C PHE A 92 -17.66 12.28 13.11
N TYR A 93 -17.56 11.11 13.75
CA TYR A 93 -16.37 10.25 13.61
C TYR A 93 -16.12 9.87 12.15
N LEU A 94 -17.16 9.46 11.42
CA LEU A 94 -17.05 9.08 10.01
C LEU A 94 -16.65 10.25 9.10
N LEU A 95 -17.13 11.46 9.39
CA LEU A 95 -16.82 12.67 8.63
C LEU A 95 -15.35 13.07 8.74
N PHE A 96 -14.75 12.93 9.93
CA PHE A 96 -13.34 13.26 10.16
C PHE A 96 -12.37 12.13 9.81
N ASN A 97 -12.85 10.90 9.65
CA ASN A 97 -12.02 9.75 9.28
C ASN A 97 -11.74 9.73 7.77
N LYS A 98 -10.85 10.63 7.30
CA LYS A 98 -10.40 10.66 5.90
C LYS A 98 -9.71 9.35 5.50
N ASN A 99 -10.04 8.86 4.32
CA ASN A 99 -9.37 7.72 3.68
C ASN A 99 -8.21 8.24 2.84
N ASP A 100 -7.03 8.38 3.45
CA ASP A 100 -5.81 8.55 2.66
C ASP A 100 -5.37 7.18 2.14
N GLU A 101 -5.48 6.97 0.82
CA GLU A 101 -5.07 5.74 0.12
C GLU A 101 -3.55 5.66 0.00
N HIS A 102 -2.87 5.47 1.13
CA HIS A 102 -1.43 5.33 1.17
C HIS A 102 -0.96 4.07 0.46
N SER A 103 -1.73 2.98 0.51
CA SER A 103 -1.37 1.71 -0.11
C SER A 103 -1.08 1.85 -1.60
N LEU A 104 -1.94 2.51 -2.37
CA LEU A 104 -1.75 2.69 -3.81
C LEU A 104 -0.46 3.44 -4.17
N LYS A 105 -0.02 4.38 -3.31
CA LYS A 105 1.25 5.08 -3.50
C LYS A 105 2.43 4.11 -3.39
N TYR A 106 2.45 3.25 -2.36
CA TYR A 106 3.47 2.20 -2.23
C TYR A 106 3.47 1.24 -3.43
N LEU A 107 2.29 0.86 -3.93
CA LEU A 107 2.16 -0.01 -5.10
C LEU A 107 2.78 0.63 -6.35
N ARG A 108 2.41 1.87 -6.67
CA ARG A 108 2.94 2.60 -7.84
C ARG A 108 4.45 2.75 -7.76
N ARG A 109 4.97 3.09 -6.58
CA ARG A 109 6.43 3.19 -6.37
C ARG A 109 7.11 1.83 -6.55
N ALA A 110 6.53 0.76 -6.01
CA ALA A 110 7.06 -0.60 -6.19
C ALA A 110 7.12 -0.99 -7.67
N GLU A 111 6.08 -0.66 -8.45
CA GLU A 111 6.02 -0.91 -9.89
C GLU A 111 7.09 -0.14 -10.66
N LYS A 112 7.27 1.16 -10.36
CA LYS A 112 8.32 1.98 -10.96
C LYS A 112 9.72 1.38 -10.71
N ILE A 113 10.03 0.98 -9.48
CA ILE A 113 11.33 0.34 -9.17
C ILE A 113 11.44 -1.06 -9.77
N ASN A 114 10.35 -1.81 -9.88
CA ASN A 114 10.34 -3.14 -10.52
C ASN A 114 10.68 -3.06 -12.01
N ILE A 115 10.32 -1.97 -12.68
CA ILE A 115 10.76 -1.70 -14.06
C ILE A 115 12.29 -1.56 -14.10
N LEU A 116 12.89 -0.79 -13.18
CA LEU A 116 14.35 -0.66 -13.09
C LEU A 116 15.03 -2.00 -12.78
N PHE A 117 14.46 -2.79 -11.87
CA PHE A 117 14.93 -4.16 -11.61
C PHE A 117 14.94 -5.01 -12.89
N LYS A 118 13.85 -5.02 -13.66
CA LYS A 118 13.80 -5.75 -14.95
C LYS A 118 14.83 -5.23 -15.95
N GLN A 119 15.03 -3.91 -16.01
CA GLN A 119 16.05 -3.30 -16.86
C GLN A 119 17.46 -3.76 -16.46
N THR A 120 17.80 -3.82 -15.17
CA THR A 120 19.11 -4.33 -14.72
C THR A 120 19.34 -5.78 -15.14
N LYS A 121 18.32 -6.65 -15.10
CA LYS A 121 18.44 -8.04 -15.58
C LYS A 121 18.72 -8.10 -17.08
N ASN A 122 18.06 -7.25 -17.87
CA ASN A 122 18.27 -7.19 -19.31
C ASN A 122 19.66 -6.65 -19.65
N ILE A 123 20.10 -5.58 -18.97
CA ILE A 123 21.43 -5.01 -19.15
C ILE A 123 22.50 -6.04 -18.79
N GLU A 124 22.39 -6.70 -17.64
CA GLU A 124 23.33 -7.77 -17.25
C GLU A 124 23.39 -8.89 -18.30
N ALA A 125 22.24 -9.30 -18.86
CA ALA A 125 22.20 -10.31 -19.92
C ALA A 125 22.90 -9.83 -21.21
N PHE A 126 22.69 -8.58 -21.62
CA PHE A 126 23.35 -8.01 -22.80
C PHE A 126 24.85 -7.80 -22.60
N ILE A 127 25.28 -7.45 -21.38
CA ILE A 127 26.70 -7.42 -21.01
C ILE A 127 27.27 -8.82 -21.15
N ASN A 128 26.71 -9.83 -20.48
CA ASN A 128 27.21 -11.20 -20.53
C ASN A 128 27.23 -11.80 -21.96
N ALA A 129 26.36 -11.33 -22.85
CA ALA A 129 26.32 -11.74 -24.25
C ALA A 129 27.33 -10.99 -25.15
N GLY A 130 28.08 -10.02 -24.61
CA GLY A 130 29.03 -9.19 -25.36
C GLY A 130 28.36 -8.24 -26.37
N ILE A 131 27.08 -7.90 -26.15
CA ILE A 131 26.29 -7.09 -27.08
C ILE A 131 26.50 -5.58 -26.83
N LEU A 132 26.75 -5.20 -25.58
CA LEU A 132 26.93 -3.80 -25.18
C LEU A 132 28.41 -3.42 -25.19
N SER A 133 28.70 -2.22 -25.69
CA SER A 133 29.99 -1.56 -25.54
C SER A 133 30.15 -0.95 -24.15
N ASP A 134 31.38 -0.72 -23.69
CA ASP A 134 31.67 -0.07 -22.40
C ASP A 134 30.97 1.30 -22.25
N GLU A 135 30.94 2.09 -23.34
CA GLU A 135 30.24 3.39 -23.36
C GLU A 135 28.72 3.22 -23.13
N ASP A 136 28.11 2.19 -23.73
CA ASP A 136 26.69 1.89 -23.53
C ASP A 136 26.41 1.40 -22.11
N ILE A 137 27.32 0.64 -21.51
CA ILE A 137 27.18 0.16 -20.13
C ILE A 137 27.21 1.33 -19.17
N THR A 138 28.21 2.22 -19.26
CA THR A 138 28.30 3.44 -18.46
C THR A 138 27.03 4.29 -18.61
N LYS A 139 26.55 4.50 -19.84
CA LYS A 139 25.33 5.28 -20.10
C LYS A 139 24.09 4.65 -19.46
N ASN A 140 23.95 3.33 -19.52
CA ASN A 140 22.85 2.62 -18.87
C ASN A 140 22.92 2.73 -17.34
N ILE A 141 24.11 2.65 -16.75
CA ILE A 141 24.31 2.88 -15.30
C ILE A 141 23.85 4.28 -14.89
N GLN A 142 24.30 5.31 -15.61
CA GLN A 142 23.92 6.70 -15.33
C GLN A 142 22.41 6.91 -15.46
N LYS A 143 21.78 6.30 -16.47
CA LYS A 143 20.34 6.35 -16.67
C LYS A 143 19.58 5.69 -15.51
N LEU A 144 19.98 4.48 -15.10
CA LEU A 144 19.35 3.78 -13.97
C LEU A 144 19.43 4.61 -12.68
N GLN A 145 20.57 5.26 -12.44
CA GLN A 145 20.76 6.12 -11.28
C GLN A 145 19.82 7.35 -11.34
N ALA A 146 19.79 8.05 -12.47
CA ALA A 146 18.91 9.21 -12.66
C ALA A 146 17.43 8.84 -12.51
N ASP A 147 17.00 7.72 -13.12
CA ASP A 147 15.62 7.24 -13.02
C ASP A 147 15.26 6.85 -11.57
N PHE A 148 16.18 6.22 -10.83
CA PHE A 148 15.97 5.88 -9.42
C PHE A 148 15.88 7.10 -8.51
N GLU A 149 16.74 8.10 -8.72
CA GLU A 149 16.71 9.38 -7.98
C GLU A 149 15.37 10.10 -8.23
N ASN A 150 14.92 10.17 -9.48
CA ASN A 150 13.63 10.75 -9.84
C ASN A 150 12.46 10.07 -9.11
N ILE A 151 12.42 8.73 -9.09
CA ILE A 151 11.38 7.97 -8.37
C ILE A 151 11.42 8.27 -6.86
N THR A 152 12.62 8.45 -6.30
CA THR A 152 12.80 8.65 -4.85
C THR A 152 12.41 10.06 -4.40
N ILE A 153 12.67 11.07 -5.23
CA ILE A 153 12.31 12.47 -4.96
C ILE A 153 10.79 12.69 -5.10
N GLU A 154 10.16 12.04 -6.08
CA GLU A 154 8.73 12.22 -6.39
C GLU A 154 7.81 11.79 -5.23
N GLU A 155 8.15 10.71 -4.52
CA GLU A 155 7.28 10.11 -3.49
C GLU A 155 8.05 9.61 -2.26
N LEU A 156 8.25 10.48 -1.27
CA LEU A 156 8.76 10.06 0.05
C LEU A 156 7.70 9.24 0.80
N LEU A 157 7.94 7.93 0.85
CA LEU A 157 7.13 6.95 1.55
C LEU A 157 7.99 6.22 2.58
N PRO A 158 7.67 6.29 3.89
CA PRO A 158 8.46 5.64 4.91
C PRO A 158 8.31 4.11 4.81
N ILE A 159 9.44 3.41 4.71
CA ILE A 159 9.49 1.95 4.78
C ILE A 159 9.98 1.57 6.18
N GLU A 160 9.26 0.69 6.87
CA GLU A 160 9.62 0.27 8.22
C GLU A 160 10.64 -0.87 8.16
N THR A 161 11.42 -1.05 9.23
CA THR A 161 12.43 -2.13 9.33
C THR A 161 11.83 -3.52 9.08
N ILE A 162 10.58 -3.75 9.50
CA ILE A 162 9.88 -5.01 9.30
C ILE A 162 9.68 -5.34 7.81
N ASP A 163 9.47 -4.33 6.96
CA ASP A 163 9.25 -4.54 5.52
C ASP A 163 10.53 -5.06 4.84
N TYR A 164 11.68 -4.52 5.25
CA TYR A 164 13.00 -4.96 4.81
C TYR A 164 13.35 -6.36 5.33
N GLN A 165 13.00 -6.68 6.57
CA GLN A 165 13.23 -8.02 7.12
C GLN A 165 12.42 -9.08 6.38
N ILE A 166 11.16 -8.79 6.06
CA ILE A 166 10.31 -9.67 5.26
C ILE A 166 10.87 -9.80 3.84
N ALA A 167 11.32 -8.69 3.23
CA ALA A 167 11.94 -8.69 1.90
C ALA A 167 13.20 -9.57 1.86
N LYS A 168 14.08 -9.44 2.86
CA LYS A 168 15.28 -10.29 2.99
C LYS A 168 14.92 -11.76 3.03
N LYS A 169 13.93 -12.12 3.83
CA LYS A 169 13.44 -13.50 3.94
C LYS A 169 12.89 -14.01 2.59
N GLN A 170 12.08 -13.21 1.91
CA GLN A 170 11.51 -13.54 0.59
C GLN A 170 12.61 -13.76 -0.46
N LEU A 171 13.65 -12.93 -0.47
CA LEU A 171 14.77 -13.09 -1.41
C LEU A 171 15.62 -14.31 -1.09
N GLN A 172 15.78 -14.67 0.19
CA GLN A 172 16.53 -15.86 0.63
C GLN A 172 15.78 -17.17 0.36
N GLU A 173 14.45 -17.17 0.56
CA GLU A 173 13.59 -18.34 0.36
C GLU A 173 13.28 -18.62 -1.13
N GLY A 174 13.64 -17.69 -2.03
CA GLY A 174 13.25 -17.71 -3.43
C GLY A 174 11.83 -17.14 -3.63
N GLU A 175 11.49 -16.77 -4.87
CA GLU A 175 10.15 -16.24 -5.20
C GLU A 175 9.07 -17.14 -4.60
N LYS A 176 8.26 -16.59 -3.69
CA LYS A 176 6.95 -17.18 -3.42
C LYS A 176 6.21 -17.15 -4.75
N SER A 177 6.08 -18.32 -5.35
CA SER A 177 5.23 -18.58 -6.52
C SER A 177 4.01 -17.66 -6.47
N TYR A 178 3.73 -17.00 -7.59
CA TYR A 178 2.44 -16.34 -7.83
C TYR A 178 1.35 -17.34 -7.46
N ASN A 179 0.76 -17.17 -6.29
CA ASN A 179 -0.29 -18.05 -5.84
C ASN A 179 -1.56 -17.50 -6.45
N ASP A 180 -2.27 -18.29 -7.25
CA ASP A 180 -3.46 -17.87 -8.02
C ASP A 180 -4.48 -17.09 -7.16
N ASN A 181 -4.55 -17.39 -5.87
CA ASN A 181 -5.36 -16.69 -4.88
C ASN A 181 -5.07 -15.17 -4.76
N GLU A 182 -3.89 -14.68 -5.15
CA GLU A 182 -3.56 -13.25 -5.14
C GLU A 182 -3.92 -12.53 -6.46
N ILE A 183 -4.03 -13.26 -7.58
CA ILE A 183 -4.42 -12.73 -8.89
C ILE A 183 -5.95 -12.57 -8.99
N TYR A 184 -6.70 -13.53 -8.46
CA TYR A 184 -8.18 -13.52 -8.53
C TYR A 184 -8.87 -12.67 -7.45
N ASN A 185 -8.13 -11.98 -6.57
CA ASN A 185 -8.67 -11.15 -5.48
C ASN A 185 -8.23 -9.67 -5.54
N LEU A 186 -7.84 -9.19 -6.73
CA LEU A 186 -7.68 -7.75 -7.03
C LEU A 186 -9.04 -7.08 -7.17
#